data_AF-H8YWD3-F1
#
_entry.id   AF-H8YWD3-F1
#
_cell.length_a   1.000
_cell.length_b   1.000
_cell.length_c   1.000
_cell.angle_alpha   90.00
_cell.angle_beta   90.00
_cell.angle_gamma   90.00
#
_symmetry.space_group_name_H-M   'P 1'
#
loop_
_entity.id
_entity.type
_entity.pdbx_description
1 polymer ?
#
loop_
_entity_poly.entity_id
_entity_poly.type
_entity_poly.pdbx_seq_one_letter_code
_entity_poly.pdbx_strand_id
1 'polypeptide(L)'
;MPLSDAPACVDSSADRRPTPIHDRLDRAKHLHAVAQTQQDGHSQRAAVTGAGVARSTLRHWNARPAPLAPAALSAFVQTPEGVVWLRRILVAAHWSISEQGGAGVRVVCDFLERSGLSAFIGASYGTQQAFQSELEEQIVTAATELRETLAQAMPHRTLSIAEDETWKDGMRLVSIDAASNFILLEHRSDERSAAAWTQALEGGLEGLNVTVVQGTSDEAKGLLAHIQRDLGAHHSTDLFHLQHEVSQAMSLSLKRAEQQAETAEVEAKARWQAECAAEQAYHRRRHGPGRPPAFAARIDDALNDFVQASLAREQAHARRAEAKALIGAFGEVDHPYEIQQGQAQSPEQLQARLGTLFARLEAIAEEADLSERLCAHLAKAKLSSRSPGSVPICSSAAARVSRGATASSRSISTGITDSARASRRS
;
A
#
# COMPACT_ATOMS: atom_id res chain seq x y z
N MET A 1 55.22 69.63 -20.25
CA MET A 1 55.56 68.39 -19.52
C MET A 1 56.74 68.71 -18.61
N PRO A 2 56.66 68.46 -17.30
CA PRO A 2 56.24 67.19 -16.68
C PRO A 2 54.94 67.26 -15.88
N LEU A 3 54.47 66.06 -15.52
CA LEU A 3 53.21 65.70 -14.88
C LEU A 3 53.28 65.82 -13.35
N SER A 4 52.10 66.06 -12.78
CA SER A 4 51.79 66.24 -11.37
C SER A 4 51.71 64.90 -10.63
N ASP A 5 52.41 64.76 -9.52
CA ASP A 5 52.20 63.68 -8.54
C ASP A 5 51.14 64.10 -7.52
N ALA A 6 49.97 63.48 -7.61
CA ALA A 6 48.96 63.47 -6.55
C ALA A 6 49.10 62.17 -5.73
N PRO A 7 48.92 62.20 -4.40
CA PRO A 7 49.03 60.99 -3.59
C PRO A 7 47.83 60.06 -3.82
N ALA A 8 48.13 58.77 -3.97
CA ALA A 8 47.16 57.71 -4.17
C ALA A 8 46.19 57.60 -2.99
N CYS A 9 44.89 57.64 -3.29
CA CYS A 9 43.82 57.27 -2.39
C CYS A 9 43.93 55.78 -2.07
N VAL A 10 44.20 55.44 -0.81
CA VAL A 10 44.23 54.05 -0.34
C VAL A 10 42.78 53.58 -0.18
N ASP A 11 42.35 52.74 -1.11
CA ASP A 11 41.05 52.07 -1.09
C ASP A 11 41.00 51.05 0.06
N SER A 12 40.30 51.41 1.15
CA SER A 12 40.15 50.59 2.37
C SER A 12 39.12 49.45 2.24
N SER A 13 38.70 49.09 1.02
CA SER A 13 37.64 48.11 0.80
C SER A 13 38.10 46.64 0.82
N ALA A 14 39.40 46.36 0.85
CA ALA A 14 39.95 45.02 0.64
C ALA A 14 40.00 44.07 1.87
N ASP A 15 39.62 44.53 3.08
CA ASP A 15 39.78 43.73 4.32
C ASP A 15 38.47 43.26 4.96
N ARG A 16 37.38 43.13 4.17
CA ARG A 16 36.12 42.55 4.68
C ARG A 16 36.19 41.03 4.66
N ARG A 17 36.60 40.44 5.78
CA ARG A 17 36.37 39.01 6.07
C ARG A 17 34.89 38.68 5.83
N PRO A 18 34.55 37.58 5.13
CA PRO A 18 33.17 37.19 4.92
C PRO A 18 32.47 37.02 6.28
N THR A 19 31.35 37.72 6.47
CA THR A 19 30.53 37.60 7.67
C THR A 19 30.02 36.15 7.78
N PRO A 20 30.15 35.50 8.94
CA PRO A 20 29.58 34.16 9.13
C PRO A 20 28.08 34.20 8.86
N ILE A 21 27.59 33.32 7.98
CA ILE A 21 26.16 33.13 7.77
C ILE A 21 25.66 32.30 8.95
N HIS A 22 24.91 32.93 9.87
CA HIS A 22 24.31 32.24 11.00
C HIS A 22 22.93 31.70 10.58
N ASP A 23 22.74 30.39 10.69
CA ASP A 23 21.41 29.80 10.54
C ASP A 23 20.50 30.21 11.72
N ARG A 24 19.21 29.88 11.66
CA ARG A 24 18.26 30.27 12.71
C ARG A 24 18.61 29.68 14.08
N LEU A 25 19.16 28.46 14.13
CA LEU A 25 19.52 27.77 15.36
C LEU A 25 20.80 28.36 15.96
N ASP A 26 21.80 28.64 15.15
CA ASP A 26 23.05 29.28 15.58
C ASP A 26 22.78 30.67 16.12
N ARG A 27 21.93 31.44 15.42
CA ARG A 27 21.43 32.72 15.93
C ARG A 27 20.77 32.56 17.30
N ALA A 28 19.90 31.57 17.48
CA ALA A 28 19.22 31.32 18.76
C ALA A 28 20.20 30.96 19.88
N LYS A 29 21.22 30.14 19.59
CA LYS A 29 22.29 29.79 20.54
C LYS A 29 23.08 31.02 20.98
N HIS A 30 23.48 31.87 20.03
CA HIS A 30 24.21 33.09 20.35
C HIS A 30 23.36 34.09 21.15
N LEU A 31 22.09 34.29 20.78
CA LEU A 31 21.16 35.15 21.53
C LEU A 31 20.96 34.64 22.96
N HIS A 32 20.81 33.33 23.13
CA HIS A 32 20.67 32.69 24.44
C HIS A 32 21.93 32.89 25.31
N ALA A 33 23.12 32.65 24.75
CA ALA A 33 24.39 32.86 25.46
C ALA A 33 24.60 34.32 25.88
N VAL A 34 24.27 35.28 25.01
CA VAL A 34 24.31 36.72 25.33
C VAL A 34 23.33 37.06 26.45
N ALA A 35 22.11 36.53 26.40
CA ALA A 35 21.08 36.79 27.41
C ALA A 35 21.48 36.23 28.78
N GLN A 36 21.99 35.00 28.84
CA GLN A 36 22.50 34.39 30.08
C GLN A 36 23.63 35.22 30.70
N THR A 37 24.64 35.56 29.90
CA THR A 37 25.80 36.33 30.38
C THR A 37 25.40 37.73 30.90
N GLN A 38 24.37 38.34 30.33
CA GLN A 38 23.82 39.61 30.82
C GLN A 38 23.01 39.44 32.12
N GLN A 39 22.28 38.33 32.27
CA GLN A 39 21.58 37.98 33.51
C GLN A 39 22.58 37.74 34.65
N ASP A 40 23.76 37.20 34.33
CA ASP A 40 24.88 37.04 35.26
C ASP A 40 25.59 38.36 35.62
N GLY A 41 25.08 39.51 35.14
CA GLY A 41 25.55 40.85 35.50
C GLY A 41 26.69 41.40 34.63
N HIS A 42 27.12 40.68 33.59
CA HIS A 42 28.16 41.18 32.69
C HIS A 42 27.61 42.22 31.70
N SER A 43 28.47 43.17 31.32
CA SER A 43 28.11 44.19 30.30
C SER A 43 27.76 43.55 28.95
N GLN A 44 26.87 44.18 28.18
CA GLN A 44 26.55 43.74 26.81
C GLN A 44 27.81 43.58 25.93
N ARG A 45 28.84 44.40 26.14
CA ARG A 45 30.13 44.27 25.45
C ARG A 45 30.80 42.94 25.77
N ALA A 46 30.89 42.58 27.04
CA ALA A 46 31.50 41.32 27.49
C ALA A 46 30.70 40.10 27.01
N ALA A 47 29.37 40.15 27.12
CA ALA A 47 28.48 39.08 26.67
C ALA A 47 28.60 38.80 25.16
N VAL A 48 28.65 39.86 24.35
CA VAL A 48 28.76 39.74 22.88
C VAL A 48 30.14 39.21 22.46
N THR A 49 31.20 39.66 23.13
CA THR A 49 32.55 39.13 22.90
C THR A 49 32.65 37.65 23.32
N GLY A 50 32.09 37.26 24.47
CA GLY A 50 32.07 35.88 24.94
C GLY A 50 31.26 34.94 24.03
N ALA A 51 30.18 35.43 23.44
CA ALA A 51 29.34 34.66 22.50
C ALA A 51 29.90 34.63 21.07
N GLY A 52 31.01 35.31 20.77
CA GLY A 52 31.64 35.30 19.44
C GLY A 52 30.86 36.03 18.34
N VAL A 53 30.01 37.01 18.69
CA VAL A 53 29.17 37.74 17.72
C VAL A 53 29.58 39.22 17.66
N ALA A 54 29.38 39.90 16.52
CA ALA A 54 29.58 41.35 16.45
C ALA A 54 28.37 42.11 17.05
N ARG A 55 28.60 43.24 17.73
CA ARG A 55 27.50 44.05 18.30
C ARG A 55 26.51 44.57 17.25
N SER A 56 26.99 44.89 16.04
CA SER A 56 26.14 45.27 14.92
C SER A 56 25.20 44.13 14.51
N THR A 57 25.69 42.89 14.48
CA THR A 57 24.92 41.68 14.22
C THR A 57 23.84 41.45 15.29
N LEU A 58 24.20 41.58 16.57
CA LEU A 58 23.23 41.48 17.68
C LEU A 58 22.12 42.54 17.55
N ARG A 59 22.48 43.80 17.27
CA ARG A 59 21.51 44.88 17.05
C ARG A 59 20.58 44.58 15.88
N HIS A 60 21.13 44.07 14.78
CA HIS A 60 20.34 43.67 13.62
C HIS A 60 19.36 42.55 13.95
N TRP A 61 19.79 41.54 14.72
CA TRP A 61 18.90 40.46 15.16
C TRP A 61 17.76 40.95 16.04
N ASN A 62 18.02 41.88 16.96
CA ASN A 62 17.02 42.44 17.86
C ASN A 62 16.06 43.45 17.19
N ALA A 63 16.43 44.00 16.03
CA ALA A 63 15.60 44.96 15.31
C ALA A 63 14.45 44.33 14.49
N ARG A 64 14.28 43.00 14.55
CA ARG A 64 13.28 42.29 13.74
C ARG A 64 11.87 42.56 14.29
N PRO A 65 10.89 42.91 13.42
CA PRO A 65 9.52 43.10 13.88
C PRO A 65 8.97 41.83 14.53
N ALA A 66 8.17 42.00 15.59
CA ALA A 66 7.51 40.90 16.25
C ALA A 66 6.54 40.22 15.26
N PRO A 67 6.58 38.88 15.13
CA PRO A 67 5.61 38.17 14.31
C PRO A 67 4.20 38.34 14.88
N LEU A 68 3.19 38.21 14.03
CA LEU A 68 1.78 38.24 14.42
C LEU A 68 1.40 36.92 15.14
N ALA A 69 1.96 36.71 16.33
CA ALA A 69 1.82 35.50 17.14
C ALA A 69 1.89 35.81 18.64
N PRO A 70 1.34 34.94 19.51
CA PRO A 70 1.38 35.15 20.96
C PRO A 70 2.81 35.40 21.48
N ALA A 71 2.98 36.39 22.35
CA ALA A 71 4.30 36.85 22.80
C ALA A 71 5.13 35.72 23.45
N ALA A 72 4.50 34.86 24.25
CA ALA A 72 5.18 33.72 24.88
C ALA A 72 5.72 32.72 23.86
N LEU A 73 4.95 32.42 22.82
CA LEU A 73 5.38 31.53 21.73
C LEU A 73 6.52 32.18 20.93
N SER A 74 6.39 33.46 20.60
CA SER A 74 7.42 34.24 19.91
C SER A 74 8.75 34.29 20.66
N ALA A 75 8.70 34.39 22.00
CA ALA A 75 9.90 34.31 22.84
C ALA A 75 10.48 32.89 22.86
N PHE A 76 9.62 31.87 23.02
CA PHE A 76 10.06 30.48 23.04
C PHE A 76 10.77 30.08 21.74
N VAL A 77 10.22 30.38 20.57
CA VAL A 77 10.81 29.98 19.27
C VAL A 77 12.07 30.77 18.87
N GLN A 78 12.50 31.71 19.71
CA GLN A 78 13.81 32.37 19.61
C GLN A 78 14.88 31.68 20.47
N THR A 79 14.49 30.76 21.36
CA THR A 79 15.41 29.89 22.10
C THR A 79 15.90 28.74 21.22
N PRO A 80 17.08 28.15 21.51
CA PRO A 80 17.55 26.94 20.80
C PRO A 80 16.53 25.81 20.82
N GLU A 81 15.90 25.57 21.98
CA GLU A 81 14.90 24.52 22.19
C GLU A 81 13.67 24.78 21.33
N GLY A 82 13.19 26.03 21.27
CA GLY A 82 12.05 26.40 20.45
C GLY A 82 12.31 26.31 18.94
N VAL A 83 13.54 26.59 18.48
CA VAL A 83 13.91 26.36 17.07
C VAL A 83 13.92 24.88 16.75
N VAL A 84 14.49 24.04 17.62
CA VAL A 84 14.47 22.57 17.44
C VAL A 84 13.04 22.04 17.45
N TRP A 85 12.19 22.53 18.35
CA TRP A 85 10.77 22.18 18.38
C TRP A 85 10.05 22.55 17.09
N LEU A 86 10.25 23.77 16.55
CA LEU A 86 9.67 24.16 15.26
C LEU A 86 10.12 23.25 14.11
N ARG A 87 11.41 22.88 14.07
CA ARG A 87 11.93 21.94 13.06
C ARG A 87 11.23 20.59 13.17
N ARG A 88 11.06 20.06 14.39
CA ARG A 88 10.33 18.79 14.63
C ARG A 88 8.88 18.85 14.17
N ILE A 89 8.18 19.95 14.44
CA ILE A 89 6.79 20.14 13.98
C ILE A 89 6.73 20.15 12.44
N LEU A 90 7.68 20.83 11.78
CA LEU A 90 7.71 20.86 10.32
C LEU A 90 7.95 19.47 9.72
N VAL A 91 8.93 18.73 10.22
CA VAL A 91 9.20 17.34 9.81
C VAL A 91 7.97 16.46 10.07
N ALA A 92 7.37 16.55 11.26
CA ALA A 92 6.19 15.77 11.60
C ALA A 92 4.97 16.09 10.72
N ALA A 93 4.80 17.35 10.31
CA ALA A 93 3.74 17.76 9.41
C ALA A 93 3.94 17.13 8.02
N HIS A 94 5.12 17.26 7.42
CA HIS A 94 5.42 16.62 6.13
C HIS A 94 5.32 15.09 6.21
N TRP A 95 5.88 14.48 7.25
CA TRP A 95 5.80 13.03 7.45
C TRP A 95 4.35 12.52 7.56
N SER A 96 3.53 13.18 8.36
CA SER A 96 2.16 12.71 8.61
C SER A 96 1.22 13.01 7.44
N ILE A 97 1.37 14.19 6.81
CA ILE A 97 0.46 14.67 5.76
C ILE A 97 0.88 14.15 4.39
N SER A 98 2.16 14.31 4.04
CA SER A 98 2.69 13.94 2.74
C SER A 98 3.02 12.45 2.67
N GLU A 99 3.93 11.95 3.52
CA GLU A 99 4.44 10.58 3.42
C GLU A 99 3.41 9.52 3.82
N GLN A 100 2.79 9.68 4.99
CA GLN A 100 1.81 8.72 5.49
C GLN A 100 0.40 8.96 4.93
N GLY A 101 0.05 10.24 4.74
CA GLY A 101 -1.29 10.65 4.31
C GLY A 101 -1.47 10.72 2.78
N GLY A 102 -0.38 10.71 2.00
CA GLY A 102 -0.42 10.82 0.55
C GLY A 102 -0.93 12.18 0.03
N ALA A 103 -0.99 13.21 0.88
CA ALA A 103 -1.48 14.53 0.49
C ALA A 103 -0.36 15.41 -0.06
N GLY A 104 -0.67 16.24 -1.05
CA GLY A 104 0.32 17.14 -1.63
C GLY A 104 0.73 18.29 -0.69
N VAL A 105 1.92 18.86 -0.94
CA VAL A 105 2.53 19.99 -0.20
C VAL A 105 1.59 21.17 0.09
N ARG A 106 0.56 21.39 -0.75
CA ARG A 106 -0.46 22.45 -0.50
C ARG A 106 -1.17 22.27 0.84
N VAL A 107 -1.45 21.03 1.25
CA VAL A 107 -2.11 20.75 2.54
C VAL A 107 -1.18 21.07 3.71
N VAL A 108 0.13 20.88 3.55
CA VAL A 108 1.12 21.32 4.54
C VAL A 108 1.17 22.84 4.64
N CYS A 109 1.10 23.56 3.50
CA CYS A 109 1.02 25.02 3.49
C CYS A 109 -0.22 25.50 4.25
N ASP A 110 -1.39 24.92 3.96
CA ASP A 110 -2.66 25.23 4.65
C ASP A 110 -2.57 24.94 6.15
N PHE A 111 -1.93 23.83 6.54
CA PHE A 111 -1.70 23.49 7.95
C PHE A 111 -0.85 24.55 8.65
N LEU A 112 0.23 25.01 8.03
CA LEU A 112 1.10 26.05 8.60
C LEU A 112 0.38 27.38 8.75
N GLU A 113 -0.46 27.75 7.77
CA GLU A 113 -1.28 28.96 7.85
C GLU A 113 -2.34 28.88 8.95
N ARG A 114 -3.12 27.79 8.97
CA ARG A 114 -4.22 27.60 9.92
C ARG A 114 -3.77 27.42 11.36
N SER A 115 -2.59 26.82 11.57
CA SER A 115 -1.97 26.70 12.89
C SER A 115 -1.32 28.00 13.39
N GLY A 116 -1.18 29.01 12.51
CA GLY A 116 -0.43 30.23 12.81
C GLY A 116 1.09 30.06 12.80
N LEU A 117 1.60 28.86 12.47
CA LEU A 117 3.03 28.59 12.38
C LEU A 117 3.70 29.28 11.18
N SER A 118 2.92 29.71 10.18
CA SER A 118 3.36 30.54 9.06
C SER A 118 4.00 31.86 9.50
N ALA A 119 3.71 32.33 10.73
CA ALA A 119 4.38 33.48 11.32
C ALA A 119 5.87 33.23 11.62
N PHE A 120 6.28 31.96 11.67
CA PHE A 120 7.64 31.53 12.01
C PHE A 120 8.29 30.67 10.93
N ILE A 121 7.52 29.93 10.14
CA ILE A 121 7.98 29.03 9.08
C ILE A 121 7.48 29.56 7.75
N GLY A 122 8.32 29.58 6.71
CA GLY A 122 7.89 30.05 5.39
C GLY A 122 6.84 29.11 4.80
N ALA A 123 5.56 29.48 4.84
CA ALA A 123 4.45 28.64 4.37
C ALA A 123 4.22 28.68 2.85
N SER A 124 5.12 29.32 2.08
CA SER A 124 4.97 29.39 0.63
C SER A 124 5.18 28.02 -0.02
N TYR A 125 4.45 27.74 -1.10
CA TYR A 125 4.54 26.48 -1.82
C TYR A 125 5.98 26.13 -2.21
N GLY A 126 6.73 27.06 -2.80
CA GLY A 126 8.11 26.79 -3.24
C GLY A 126 9.05 26.46 -2.08
N THR A 127 8.88 27.14 -0.93
CA THR A 127 9.67 26.82 0.28
C THR A 127 9.36 25.42 0.79
N GLN A 128 8.08 25.05 0.85
CA GLN A 128 7.65 23.76 1.37
C GLN A 128 7.94 22.61 0.40
N GLN A 129 7.87 22.86 -0.91
CA GLN A 129 8.28 21.90 -1.93
C GLN A 129 9.77 21.60 -1.83
N ALA A 130 10.62 22.62 -1.73
CA ALA A 130 12.07 22.42 -1.59
C ALA A 130 12.40 21.62 -0.31
N PHE A 131 11.71 21.89 0.79
CA PHE A 131 11.85 21.12 2.02
C PHE A 131 11.42 19.66 1.85
N GLN A 132 10.27 19.42 1.20
CA GLN A 132 9.76 18.08 0.94
C GLN A 132 10.73 17.26 0.08
N SER A 133 11.28 17.83 -0.99
CA SER A 133 12.25 17.13 -1.84
C SER A 133 13.54 16.76 -1.09
N GLU A 134 14.04 17.65 -0.24
CA GLU A 134 15.18 17.33 0.63
C GLU A 134 14.81 16.24 1.65
N LEU A 135 13.61 16.31 2.24
CA LEU A 135 13.14 15.29 3.17
C LEU A 135 13.07 13.90 2.50
N GLU A 136 12.52 13.82 1.29
CA GLU A 136 12.47 12.58 0.49
C GLU A 136 13.87 12.02 0.22
N GLU A 137 14.83 12.87 -0.15
CA GLU A 137 16.23 12.46 -0.34
C GLU A 137 16.84 11.91 0.95
N GLN A 138 16.65 12.60 2.08
CA GLN A 138 17.13 12.14 3.39
C GLN A 138 16.46 10.82 3.84
N ILE A 139 15.18 10.60 3.51
CA ILE A 139 14.50 9.33 3.78
C ILE A 139 15.17 8.19 3.01
N VAL A 140 15.49 8.39 1.74
CA VAL A 140 16.16 7.38 0.90
C VAL A 140 17.58 7.10 1.39
N THR A 141 18.34 8.15 1.74
CA THR A 141 19.68 8.01 2.32
C THR A 141 19.61 7.23 3.64
N ALA A 142 18.73 7.64 4.56
CA ALA A 142 18.55 6.95 5.84
C ALA A 142 18.10 5.50 5.66
N ALA A 143 17.24 5.21 4.68
CA ALA A 143 16.82 3.85 4.37
C ALA A 143 18.01 2.97 3.94
N THR A 144 18.93 3.51 3.15
CA THR A 144 20.16 2.81 2.72
C THR A 144 21.07 2.52 3.91
N GLU A 145 21.36 3.54 4.72
CA GLU A 145 22.23 3.40 5.90
C GLU A 145 21.66 2.44 6.96
N LEU A 146 20.35 2.54 7.21
CA LEU A 146 19.65 1.64 8.13
C LEU A 146 19.62 0.21 7.60
N ARG A 147 19.43 0.01 6.28
CA ARG A 147 19.45 -1.32 5.68
C ARG A 147 20.79 -2.00 5.90
N GLU A 148 21.90 -1.33 5.62
CA GLU A 148 23.25 -1.86 5.86
C GLU A 148 23.47 -2.20 7.34
N THR A 149 23.12 -1.27 8.24
CA THR A 149 23.34 -1.43 9.68
C THR A 149 22.48 -2.56 10.26
N LEU A 150 21.20 -2.62 9.91
CA LEU A 150 20.27 -3.61 10.44
C LEU A 150 20.52 -5.00 9.85
N ALA A 151 20.97 -5.09 8.60
CA ALA A 151 21.28 -6.36 7.95
C ALA A 151 22.44 -7.09 8.65
N GLN A 152 23.46 -6.38 9.14
CA GLN A 152 24.59 -7.01 9.84
C GLN A 152 24.17 -7.78 11.10
N ALA A 153 23.17 -7.28 11.83
CA ALA A 153 22.68 -7.90 13.05
C ALA A 153 21.47 -8.83 12.82
N MET A 154 21.03 -9.01 11.58
CA MET A 154 19.79 -9.72 11.29
C MET A 154 19.96 -11.23 11.46
N PRO A 155 19.04 -11.91 12.19
CA PRO A 155 18.99 -13.36 12.17
C PRO A 155 18.59 -13.86 10.78
N HIS A 156 18.99 -15.09 10.45
CA HIS A 156 18.57 -15.72 9.20
C HIS A 156 17.05 -15.80 9.10
N ARG A 157 16.50 -15.46 7.93
CA ARG A 157 15.06 -15.56 7.65
C ARG A 157 14.81 -16.23 6.31
N THR A 158 13.73 -16.99 6.24
CA THR A 158 13.18 -17.48 4.97
C THR A 158 12.17 -16.48 4.43
N LEU A 159 12.22 -16.20 3.13
CA LEU A 159 11.32 -15.26 2.46
C LEU A 159 10.31 -16.00 1.58
N SER A 160 9.08 -15.50 1.62
CA SER A 160 8.05 -15.77 0.61
C SER A 160 7.88 -14.48 -0.18
N ILE A 161 8.39 -14.44 -1.41
CA ILE A 161 8.39 -13.21 -2.21
C ILE A 161 7.15 -13.12 -3.07
N ALA A 162 6.65 -11.89 -3.28
CA ALA A 162 5.64 -11.59 -4.29
C ALA A 162 6.27 -10.68 -5.34
N GLU A 163 6.20 -11.11 -6.59
CA GLU A 163 6.90 -10.49 -7.71
C GLU A 163 5.90 -10.05 -8.77
N ASP A 164 6.09 -8.84 -9.27
CA ASP A 164 5.27 -8.27 -10.33
C ASP A 164 6.06 -7.31 -11.21
N GLU A 165 5.58 -7.09 -12.43
CA GLU A 165 6.07 -6.09 -13.36
C GLU A 165 5.09 -4.91 -13.41
N THR A 166 5.59 -3.69 -13.26
CA THR A 166 4.78 -2.47 -13.38
C THR A 166 5.25 -1.59 -14.54
N TRP A 167 4.31 -0.93 -15.23
CA TRP A 167 4.59 -0.08 -16.39
C TRP A 167 4.07 1.35 -16.14
N LYS A 168 4.96 2.25 -15.72
CA LYS A 168 4.64 3.68 -15.52
C LYS A 168 5.43 4.58 -16.45
N ASP A 169 6.75 4.48 -16.38
CA ASP A 169 7.73 5.25 -17.16
C ASP A 169 8.79 4.32 -17.79
N GLY A 170 8.35 3.14 -18.20
CA GLY A 170 9.19 1.97 -18.48
C GLY A 170 8.75 0.81 -17.61
N MET A 171 9.30 -0.37 -17.88
CA MET A 171 9.03 -1.56 -17.07
C MET A 171 9.87 -1.51 -15.79
N ARG A 172 9.25 -1.86 -14.68
CA ARG A 172 9.90 -2.01 -13.38
C ARG A 172 9.60 -3.38 -12.80
N LEU A 173 10.64 -4.09 -12.42
CA LEU A 173 10.56 -5.34 -11.68
C LEU A 173 10.40 -4.98 -10.20
N VAL A 174 9.38 -5.52 -9.54
CA VAL A 174 9.11 -5.24 -8.14
C VAL A 174 9.03 -6.57 -7.40
N SER A 175 9.78 -6.68 -6.31
CA SER A 175 9.73 -7.84 -5.42
C SER A 175 9.55 -7.36 -3.98
N ILE A 176 8.58 -7.95 -3.28
CA ILE A 176 8.33 -7.70 -1.86
C ILE A 176 8.41 -9.01 -1.08
N ASP A 177 8.82 -8.93 0.19
CA ASP A 177 8.56 -10.02 1.13
C ASP A 177 7.08 -9.96 1.55
N ALA A 178 6.30 -10.97 1.15
CA ALA A 178 4.86 -11.00 1.35
C ALA A 178 4.45 -10.96 2.84
N ALA A 179 5.29 -11.47 3.74
CA ALA A 179 4.98 -11.52 5.17
C ALA A 179 5.17 -10.16 5.87
N SER A 180 6.23 -9.43 5.53
CA SER A 180 6.53 -8.13 6.16
C SER A 180 6.08 -6.93 5.34
N ASN A 181 5.67 -7.14 4.09
CA ASN A 181 5.42 -6.09 3.11
C ASN A 181 6.65 -5.19 2.85
N PHE A 182 7.85 -5.71 3.13
CA PHE A 182 9.10 -5.03 2.87
C PHE A 182 9.44 -5.11 1.38
N ILE A 183 9.69 -3.97 0.75
CA ILE A 183 10.11 -3.91 -0.65
C ILE A 183 11.58 -4.34 -0.73
N LEU A 184 11.81 -5.51 -1.33
CA LEU A 184 13.16 -6.05 -1.51
C LEU A 184 13.88 -5.32 -2.63
N LEU A 185 13.17 -5.07 -3.74
CA LEU A 185 13.65 -4.27 -4.86
C LEU A 185 12.52 -3.60 -5.65
N GLU A 186 12.84 -2.45 -6.21
CA GLU A 186 12.14 -1.83 -7.33
C GLU A 186 13.22 -1.47 -8.37
N HIS A 187 13.24 -2.20 -9.50
CA HIS A 187 14.32 -2.09 -10.48
C HIS A 187 13.75 -1.78 -11.86
N ARG A 188 14.15 -0.65 -12.45
CA ARG A 188 13.82 -0.33 -13.83
C ARG A 188 14.57 -1.26 -14.77
N SER A 189 13.86 -1.94 -15.64
CA SER A 189 14.42 -2.92 -16.56
C SER A 189 13.81 -2.78 -17.96
N ASP A 190 14.61 -3.08 -18.99
CA ASP A 190 14.12 -3.23 -20.36
C ASP A 190 13.80 -4.71 -20.69
N GLU A 191 14.15 -5.63 -19.78
CA GLU A 191 13.97 -7.08 -19.93
C GLU A 191 13.26 -7.71 -18.73
N ARG A 192 12.41 -8.71 -19.00
CA ARG A 192 11.71 -9.53 -17.98
C ARG A 192 12.00 -11.01 -18.16
N SER A 193 13.20 -11.31 -18.65
CA SER A 193 13.70 -12.68 -18.74
C SER A 193 13.94 -13.24 -17.33
N ALA A 194 14.01 -14.56 -17.19
CA ALA A 194 14.37 -15.18 -15.92
C ALA A 194 15.73 -14.68 -15.41
N ALA A 195 16.70 -14.49 -16.33
CA ALA A 195 18.01 -13.97 -15.98
C ALA A 195 17.97 -12.52 -15.47
N ALA A 196 17.17 -11.65 -16.11
CA ALA A 196 16.98 -10.28 -15.66
C ALA A 196 16.34 -10.22 -14.25
N TRP A 197 15.34 -11.07 -14.00
CA TRP A 197 14.73 -11.21 -12.67
C TRP A 197 15.72 -11.74 -11.63
N THR A 198 16.46 -12.82 -11.93
CA THR A 198 17.48 -13.39 -11.04
C THR A 198 18.53 -12.35 -10.66
N GLN A 199 19.08 -11.65 -11.64
CA GLN A 199 20.08 -10.61 -11.38
C GLN A 199 19.53 -9.46 -10.54
N ALA A 200 18.31 -9.00 -10.84
CA ALA A 200 17.69 -7.92 -10.09
C ALA A 200 17.43 -8.32 -8.63
N LEU A 201 16.92 -9.54 -8.40
CA LEU A 201 16.67 -10.08 -7.07
C LEU A 201 17.96 -10.33 -6.29
N GLU A 202 19.00 -10.86 -6.92
CA GLU A 202 20.31 -11.02 -6.27
C GLU A 202 20.84 -9.68 -5.73
N GLY A 203 20.78 -8.61 -6.53
CA GLY A 203 21.11 -7.27 -6.06
C GLY A 203 20.16 -6.77 -4.96
N GLY A 204 18.86 -7.06 -5.09
CA GLY A 204 17.84 -6.76 -4.10
C GLY A 204 17.98 -7.53 -2.78
N LEU A 205 18.75 -8.62 -2.74
CA LEU A 205 18.99 -9.42 -1.53
C LEU A 205 20.40 -9.23 -0.97
N GLU A 206 21.25 -8.45 -1.65
CA GLU A 206 22.63 -8.22 -1.23
C GLU A 206 22.69 -7.68 0.21
N GLY A 207 23.60 -8.26 1.01
CA GLY A 207 23.79 -7.94 2.42
C GLY A 207 22.75 -8.55 3.37
N LEU A 208 21.62 -9.07 2.88
CA LEU A 208 20.58 -9.65 3.72
C LEU A 208 20.86 -11.14 4.01
N ASN A 209 20.76 -11.53 5.29
CA ASN A 209 20.87 -12.93 5.70
C ASN A 209 19.53 -13.66 5.50
N VAL A 210 19.20 -13.93 4.24
CA VAL A 210 17.90 -14.49 3.86
C VAL A 210 18.00 -15.63 2.86
N THR A 211 16.94 -16.42 2.76
CA THR A 211 16.79 -17.44 1.72
C THR A 211 15.36 -17.42 1.20
N VAL A 212 15.20 -17.23 -0.12
CA VAL A 212 13.89 -17.34 -0.75
C VAL A 212 13.49 -18.81 -0.79
N VAL A 213 12.34 -19.14 -0.20
CA VAL A 213 11.80 -20.52 -0.20
C VAL A 213 10.53 -20.64 -1.01
N GLN A 214 9.87 -19.51 -1.27
CA GLN A 214 8.65 -19.43 -2.06
C GLN A 214 8.60 -18.12 -2.83
N GLY A 215 8.04 -18.15 -4.03
CA GLY A 215 7.68 -16.96 -4.83
C GLY A 215 6.24 -17.05 -5.33
N THR A 216 5.55 -15.92 -5.39
CA THR A 216 4.21 -15.79 -5.98
C THR A 216 4.20 -14.74 -7.08
N SER A 217 3.53 -15.02 -8.19
CA SER A 217 3.48 -14.17 -9.37
C SER A 217 2.36 -14.58 -10.35
N ASP A 218 2.21 -13.81 -11.43
CA ASP A 218 1.24 -13.99 -12.53
C ASP A 218 1.52 -15.20 -13.46
N GLU A 219 2.48 -16.06 -13.12
CA GLU A 219 2.95 -17.19 -13.93
C GLU A 219 3.59 -16.81 -15.28
N ALA A 220 4.08 -15.57 -15.45
CA ALA A 220 4.93 -15.25 -16.58
C ALA A 220 6.10 -16.23 -16.67
N LYS A 221 6.41 -16.71 -17.89
CA LYS A 221 7.45 -17.74 -18.11
C LYS A 221 8.81 -17.35 -17.53
N GLY A 222 9.14 -16.05 -17.54
CA GLY A 222 10.36 -15.52 -16.94
C GLY A 222 10.38 -15.72 -15.42
N LEU A 223 9.30 -15.34 -14.75
CA LEU A 223 9.10 -15.50 -13.30
C LEU A 223 9.07 -16.96 -12.88
N LEU A 224 8.34 -17.83 -13.59
CA LEU A 224 8.31 -19.27 -13.29
C LEU A 224 9.72 -19.88 -13.34
N ALA A 225 10.46 -19.59 -14.41
CA ALA A 225 11.82 -20.09 -14.55
C ALA A 225 12.77 -19.49 -13.49
N HIS A 226 12.66 -18.19 -13.20
CA HIS A 226 13.42 -17.55 -12.14
C HIS A 226 13.18 -18.23 -10.78
N ILE A 227 11.92 -18.34 -10.36
CA ILE A 227 11.54 -18.87 -9.04
C ILE A 227 11.87 -20.36 -8.92
N GLN A 228 11.43 -21.18 -9.88
CA GLN A 228 11.53 -22.64 -9.75
C GLN A 228 12.93 -23.17 -10.09
N ARG A 229 13.56 -22.64 -11.14
CA ARG A 229 14.84 -23.16 -11.64
C ARG A 229 16.02 -22.41 -11.06
N ASP A 230 15.99 -21.08 -11.07
CA ASP A 230 17.17 -20.29 -10.71
C ASP A 230 17.28 -20.13 -9.18
N LEU A 231 16.18 -19.85 -8.48
CA LEU A 231 16.15 -19.81 -7.01
C LEU A 231 15.98 -21.19 -6.35
N GLY A 232 15.45 -22.17 -7.08
CA GLY A 232 15.06 -23.46 -6.49
C GLY A 232 13.92 -23.35 -5.47
N ALA A 233 13.12 -22.28 -5.56
CA ALA A 233 12.03 -21.97 -4.64
C ALA A 233 10.69 -22.53 -5.15
N HIS A 234 9.75 -22.70 -4.23
CA HIS A 234 8.39 -23.10 -4.59
C HIS A 234 7.64 -21.94 -5.25
N HIS A 235 7.02 -22.15 -6.41
CA HIS A 235 6.12 -21.16 -7.00
C HIS A 235 4.67 -21.44 -6.62
N SER A 236 3.97 -20.42 -6.15
CA SER A 236 2.51 -20.43 -5.95
C SER A 236 1.86 -19.37 -6.83
N THR A 237 0.75 -19.70 -7.49
CA THR A 237 -0.10 -18.68 -8.13
C THR A 237 -0.75 -17.81 -7.05
N ASP A 238 -0.85 -16.50 -7.26
CA ASP A 238 -1.66 -15.69 -6.36
C ASP A 238 -3.17 -15.85 -6.63
N LEU A 239 -3.96 -15.62 -5.58
CA LEU A 239 -5.41 -15.73 -5.62
C LEU A 239 -6.05 -14.78 -6.65
N PHE A 240 -5.46 -13.60 -6.86
CA PHE A 240 -6.01 -12.61 -7.79
C PHE A 240 -5.96 -13.13 -9.23
N HIS A 241 -4.83 -13.66 -9.68
CA HIS A 241 -4.71 -14.21 -11.03
C HIS A 241 -5.58 -15.44 -11.23
N LEU A 242 -5.70 -16.31 -10.22
CA LEU A 242 -6.64 -17.43 -10.23
C LEU A 242 -8.09 -16.95 -10.43
N GLN A 243 -8.56 -16.01 -9.60
CA GLN A 243 -9.91 -15.46 -9.70
C GLN A 243 -10.11 -14.66 -11.00
N HIS A 244 -9.08 -13.98 -11.48
CA HIS A 244 -9.12 -13.20 -12.71
C HIS A 244 -9.39 -14.10 -13.92
N GLU A 245 -8.65 -15.20 -14.06
CA GLU A 245 -8.84 -16.15 -15.16
C GLU A 245 -10.25 -16.77 -15.16
N VAL A 246 -10.76 -17.17 -13.99
CA VAL A 246 -12.15 -17.68 -13.87
C VAL A 246 -13.17 -16.59 -14.21
N SER A 247 -12.93 -15.35 -13.77
CA SER A 247 -13.81 -14.22 -14.07
C SER A 247 -13.82 -13.87 -15.58
N GLN A 248 -12.67 -13.94 -16.25
CA GLN A 248 -12.55 -13.74 -17.70
C GLN A 248 -13.38 -14.78 -18.47
N ALA A 249 -13.38 -16.03 -18.00
CA ALA A 249 -14.15 -17.09 -18.64
C ALA A 249 -15.68 -16.84 -18.55
N MET A 250 -16.19 -16.37 -17.41
CA MET A 250 -17.62 -16.49 -17.10
C MET A 250 -18.34 -15.16 -16.91
N SER A 251 -17.73 -14.17 -16.26
CA SER A 251 -18.44 -13.01 -15.69
C SER A 251 -19.22 -12.22 -16.75
N LEU A 252 -18.58 -11.88 -17.87
CA LEU A 252 -19.21 -11.08 -18.92
C LEU A 252 -20.22 -11.89 -19.73
N SER A 253 -19.91 -13.15 -20.05
CA SER A 253 -20.76 -14.02 -20.84
C SER A 253 -22.05 -14.36 -20.12
N LEU A 254 -21.98 -14.71 -18.83
CA LEU A 254 -23.17 -14.95 -18.01
C LEU A 254 -23.99 -13.67 -17.81
N LYS A 255 -23.35 -12.50 -17.68
CA LYS A 255 -24.08 -11.22 -17.60
C LYS A 255 -24.84 -10.92 -18.90
N ARG A 256 -24.23 -11.18 -20.05
CA ARG A 256 -24.90 -11.00 -21.36
C ARG A 256 -26.05 -11.97 -21.54
N ALA A 257 -25.88 -13.24 -21.16
CA ALA A 257 -26.96 -14.23 -21.20
C ALA A 257 -28.15 -13.84 -20.31
N GLU A 258 -27.90 -13.33 -19.10
CA GLU A 258 -28.93 -12.79 -18.20
C GLU A 258 -29.68 -11.62 -18.86
N GLN A 259 -28.97 -10.65 -19.44
CA GLN A 259 -29.59 -9.50 -20.11
C GLN A 259 -30.41 -9.89 -21.35
N GLN A 260 -29.94 -10.87 -22.11
CA GLN A 260 -30.67 -11.41 -23.26
C GLN A 260 -31.96 -12.11 -22.81
N ALA A 261 -31.91 -12.91 -21.74
CA ALA A 261 -33.09 -13.57 -21.19
C ALA A 261 -34.09 -12.57 -20.59
N GLU A 262 -33.61 -11.52 -19.91
CA GLU A 262 -34.44 -10.40 -19.45
C GLU A 262 -35.17 -9.71 -20.61
N THR A 263 -34.46 -9.45 -21.71
CA THR A 263 -35.03 -8.82 -22.89
C THR A 263 -36.07 -9.73 -23.54
N ALA A 264 -35.76 -11.02 -23.70
CA ALA A 264 -36.68 -12.02 -24.26
C ALA A 264 -37.96 -12.19 -23.41
N GLU A 265 -37.85 -12.17 -22.08
CA GLU A 265 -39.02 -12.21 -21.19
C GLU A 265 -39.91 -10.97 -21.39
N VAL A 266 -39.32 -9.77 -21.48
CA VAL A 266 -40.05 -8.54 -21.72
C VAL A 266 -40.77 -8.57 -23.06
N GLU A 267 -40.09 -9.00 -24.13
CA GLU A 267 -40.66 -9.12 -25.47
C GLU A 267 -41.79 -10.16 -25.52
N ALA A 268 -41.59 -11.35 -24.92
CA ALA A 268 -42.59 -12.40 -24.86
C ALA A 268 -43.83 -11.96 -24.06
N LYS A 269 -43.62 -11.25 -22.93
CA LYS A 269 -44.71 -10.67 -22.14
C LYS A 269 -45.50 -9.63 -22.94
N ALA A 270 -44.81 -8.74 -23.65
CA ALA A 270 -45.45 -7.74 -24.49
C ALA A 270 -46.26 -8.38 -25.62
N ARG A 271 -45.75 -9.45 -26.23
CA ARG A 271 -46.46 -10.23 -27.26
C ARG A 271 -47.73 -10.87 -26.70
N TRP A 272 -47.64 -11.53 -25.54
CA TRP A 272 -48.81 -12.12 -24.87
C TRP A 272 -49.87 -11.06 -24.55
N GLN A 273 -49.46 -9.91 -24.01
CA GLN A 273 -50.38 -8.79 -23.72
C GLN A 273 -51.01 -8.22 -25.00
N ALA A 274 -50.26 -8.13 -26.10
CA ALA A 274 -50.77 -7.66 -27.39
C ALA A 274 -51.84 -8.61 -27.96
N GLU A 275 -51.67 -9.93 -27.82
CA GLU A 275 -52.67 -10.91 -28.25
C GLU A 275 -53.96 -10.81 -27.43
N CYS A 276 -53.86 -10.70 -26.10
CA CYS A 276 -54.99 -10.45 -25.22
C CYS A 276 -55.72 -9.13 -25.57
N ALA A 277 -54.97 -8.06 -25.84
CA ALA A 277 -55.54 -6.78 -26.23
C ALA A 277 -56.22 -6.82 -27.61
N ALA A 278 -55.66 -7.60 -28.55
CA ALA A 278 -56.22 -7.79 -29.89
C ALA A 278 -57.58 -8.51 -29.84
N GLU A 279 -57.71 -9.56 -29.02
CA GLU A 279 -58.99 -10.24 -28.77
C GLU A 279 -60.03 -9.28 -28.18
N GLN A 280 -59.67 -8.53 -27.14
CA GLN A 280 -60.57 -7.55 -26.52
C GLN A 280 -61.00 -6.45 -27.51
N ALA A 281 -60.06 -5.95 -28.32
CA ALA A 281 -60.33 -4.93 -29.33
C ALA A 281 -61.25 -5.46 -30.45
N TYR A 282 -61.08 -6.73 -30.82
CA TYR A 282 -61.99 -7.42 -31.73
C TYR A 282 -63.40 -7.44 -31.13
N HIS A 283 -63.60 -7.94 -29.92
CA HIS A 283 -64.95 -8.01 -29.33
C HIS A 283 -65.62 -6.65 -29.08
N ARG A 284 -64.87 -5.55 -28.99
CA ARG A 284 -65.41 -4.18 -28.85
C ARG A 284 -65.91 -3.57 -30.15
N ARG A 285 -65.52 -4.08 -31.32
CA ARG A 285 -65.90 -3.55 -32.64
C ARG A 285 -66.99 -4.40 -33.28
N ARG A 286 -67.84 -3.78 -34.10
CA ARG A 286 -68.81 -4.51 -34.94
C ARG A 286 -68.08 -5.08 -36.15
N HIS A 287 -68.18 -6.38 -36.37
CA HIS A 287 -67.57 -7.08 -37.50
C HIS A 287 -68.63 -7.64 -38.45
N GLY A 288 -68.27 -7.77 -39.73
CA GLY A 288 -69.11 -8.44 -40.72
C GLY A 288 -69.20 -9.95 -40.49
N PRO A 289 -70.04 -10.67 -41.24
CA PRO A 289 -70.17 -12.12 -41.13
C PRO A 289 -68.84 -12.81 -41.49
N GLY A 290 -68.32 -13.66 -40.59
CA GLY A 290 -67.08 -14.40 -40.80
C GLY A 290 -66.62 -15.13 -39.52
N ARG A 291 -65.70 -16.09 -39.67
CA ARG A 291 -65.09 -16.80 -38.54
C ARG A 291 -64.08 -15.87 -37.83
N PRO A 292 -64.13 -15.73 -36.51
CA PRO A 292 -63.11 -14.98 -35.76
C PRO A 292 -61.70 -15.55 -35.95
N PRO A 293 -60.65 -14.72 -35.86
CA PRO A 293 -59.28 -15.21 -35.71
C PRO A 293 -59.14 -16.21 -34.55
N ALA A 294 -58.15 -17.11 -34.63
CA ALA A 294 -57.88 -18.12 -33.61
C ALA A 294 -57.19 -17.51 -32.37
N PHE A 295 -57.88 -16.61 -31.66
CA PHE A 295 -57.33 -15.87 -30.52
C PHE A 295 -56.88 -16.79 -29.38
N ALA A 296 -57.68 -17.78 -29.01
CA ALA A 296 -57.32 -18.74 -27.94
C ALA A 296 -55.96 -19.42 -28.20
N ALA A 297 -55.76 -19.99 -29.40
CA ALA A 297 -54.50 -20.63 -29.76
C ALA A 297 -53.32 -19.64 -29.74
N ARG A 298 -53.50 -18.42 -30.25
CA ARG A 298 -52.44 -17.38 -30.27
C ARG A 298 -52.08 -16.89 -28.86
N ILE A 299 -53.07 -16.75 -27.97
CA ILE A 299 -52.86 -16.37 -26.58
C ILE A 299 -52.16 -17.49 -25.83
N ASP A 300 -52.58 -18.75 -26.02
CA ASP A 300 -51.95 -19.92 -25.41
C ASP A 300 -50.50 -20.07 -25.86
N ASP A 301 -50.22 -19.93 -27.15
CA ASP A 301 -48.85 -19.96 -27.71
C ASP A 301 -47.99 -18.83 -27.12
N ALA A 302 -48.49 -17.59 -27.10
CA ALA A 302 -47.75 -16.45 -26.55
C ALA A 302 -47.56 -16.54 -25.03
N LEU A 303 -48.52 -17.14 -24.31
CA LEU A 303 -48.39 -17.42 -22.88
C LEU A 303 -47.31 -18.48 -22.63
N ASN A 304 -47.29 -19.55 -23.42
CA ASN A 304 -46.24 -20.57 -23.34
C ASN A 304 -44.86 -19.95 -23.62
N ASP A 305 -44.72 -19.13 -24.67
CA ASP A 305 -43.49 -18.38 -24.97
C ASP A 305 -43.05 -17.52 -23.77
N PHE A 306 -43.98 -16.79 -23.14
CA PHE A 306 -43.69 -15.97 -21.96
C PHE A 306 -43.23 -16.81 -20.77
N VAL A 307 -43.90 -17.94 -20.48
CA VAL A 307 -43.51 -18.85 -19.39
C VAL A 307 -42.12 -19.43 -19.62
N GLN A 308 -41.80 -19.85 -20.85
CA GLN A 308 -40.47 -20.35 -21.19
C GLN A 308 -39.40 -19.26 -21.08
N ALA A 309 -39.68 -18.05 -21.55
CA ALA A 309 -38.75 -16.92 -21.44
C ALA A 309 -38.52 -16.51 -19.96
N SER A 310 -39.55 -16.57 -19.12
CA SER A 310 -39.45 -16.29 -17.69
C SER A 310 -38.58 -17.33 -16.97
N LEU A 311 -38.81 -18.62 -17.26
CA LEU A 311 -37.97 -19.71 -16.75
C LEU A 311 -36.51 -19.57 -17.19
N ALA A 312 -36.27 -19.24 -18.47
CA ALA A 312 -34.93 -19.01 -18.99
C ALA A 312 -34.22 -17.84 -18.29
N ARG A 313 -34.93 -16.75 -17.98
CA ARG A 313 -34.40 -15.63 -17.20
C ARG A 313 -34.02 -16.05 -15.79
N GLU A 314 -34.89 -16.79 -15.09
CA GLU A 314 -34.59 -17.29 -13.75
C GLU A 314 -33.37 -18.20 -13.73
N GLN A 315 -33.24 -19.11 -14.70
CA GLN A 315 -32.08 -19.98 -14.86
C GLN A 315 -30.80 -19.19 -15.19
N ALA A 316 -30.86 -18.18 -16.05
CA ALA A 316 -29.70 -17.33 -16.36
C ALA A 316 -29.24 -16.53 -15.13
N HIS A 317 -30.18 -15.95 -14.37
CA HIS A 317 -29.90 -15.25 -13.12
C HIS A 317 -29.28 -16.20 -12.07
N ALA A 318 -29.87 -17.40 -11.88
CA ALA A 318 -29.37 -18.39 -10.94
C ALA A 318 -27.94 -18.83 -11.26
N ARG A 319 -27.64 -19.17 -12.52
CA ARG A 319 -26.29 -19.55 -12.97
C ARG A 319 -25.27 -18.45 -12.72
N ARG A 320 -25.61 -17.19 -13.02
CA ARG A 320 -24.73 -16.04 -12.76
C ARG A 320 -24.49 -15.83 -11.28
N ALA A 321 -25.54 -15.90 -10.46
CA ALA A 321 -25.43 -15.75 -9.02
C ALA A 321 -24.55 -16.85 -8.41
N GLU A 322 -24.73 -18.10 -8.85
CA GLU A 322 -23.95 -19.24 -8.42
C GLU A 322 -22.48 -19.12 -8.84
N ALA A 323 -22.19 -18.82 -10.11
CA ALA A 323 -20.82 -18.61 -10.58
C ALA A 323 -20.11 -17.50 -9.78
N LYS A 324 -20.81 -16.39 -9.50
CA LYS A 324 -20.26 -15.31 -8.66
C LYS A 324 -19.94 -15.78 -7.24
N ALA A 325 -20.81 -16.58 -6.63
CA ALA A 325 -20.58 -17.14 -5.30
C ALA A 325 -19.37 -18.08 -5.28
N LEU A 326 -19.25 -18.95 -6.29
CA LEU A 326 -18.11 -19.87 -6.45
C LEU A 326 -16.78 -19.13 -6.66
N ILE A 327 -16.78 -18.04 -7.45
CA ILE A 327 -15.59 -17.18 -7.62
C ILE A 327 -15.16 -16.55 -6.29
N GLY A 328 -16.12 -16.09 -5.49
CA GLY A 328 -15.85 -15.57 -4.15
C GLY A 328 -15.30 -16.64 -3.19
N ALA A 329 -15.78 -17.88 -3.31
CA ALA A 329 -15.38 -18.99 -2.45
C ALA A 329 -13.91 -19.41 -2.61
N PHE A 330 -13.23 -19.06 -3.71
CA PHE A 330 -11.79 -19.34 -3.86
C PHE A 330 -10.97 -18.76 -2.72
N GLY A 331 -11.29 -17.56 -2.22
CA GLY A 331 -10.52 -16.94 -1.13
C GLY A 331 -10.58 -17.73 0.19
N GLU A 332 -11.69 -18.43 0.44
CA GLU A 332 -11.84 -19.28 1.64
C GLU A 332 -11.28 -20.70 1.44
N VAL A 333 -11.19 -21.15 0.19
CA VAL A 333 -10.83 -22.51 -0.18
C VAL A 333 -9.34 -22.64 -0.47
N ASP A 334 -8.71 -21.59 -0.99
CA ASP A 334 -7.27 -21.53 -1.28
C ASP A 334 -6.43 -21.17 -0.04
N HIS A 335 -7.08 -20.75 1.05
CA HIS A 335 -6.37 -20.37 2.27
C HIS A 335 -5.80 -21.60 3.00
N PRO A 336 -4.52 -21.59 3.42
CA PRO A 336 -3.87 -22.74 4.05
C PRO A 336 -4.36 -23.06 5.46
N TYR A 337 -5.12 -22.15 6.06
CA TYR A 337 -5.79 -22.32 7.35
C TYR A 337 -7.29 -22.12 7.19
N GLU A 338 -8.08 -22.94 7.87
CA GLU A 338 -9.51 -22.70 7.99
C GLU A 338 -9.75 -21.42 8.81
N ILE A 339 -10.38 -20.42 8.20
CA ILE A 339 -10.50 -19.06 8.76
C ILE A 339 -11.23 -19.04 10.11
N GLN A 340 -12.24 -19.91 10.28
CA GLN A 340 -13.06 -19.93 11.50
C GLN A 340 -12.33 -20.54 12.71
N GLN A 341 -11.59 -21.62 12.49
CA GLN A 341 -10.97 -22.41 13.57
C GLN A 341 -9.46 -22.19 13.68
N GLY A 342 -8.85 -21.52 12.69
CA GLY A 342 -7.40 -21.33 12.60
C GLY A 342 -6.61 -22.63 12.39
N GLN A 343 -7.28 -23.70 11.97
CA GLN A 343 -6.64 -25.01 11.81
C GLN A 343 -5.96 -25.11 10.44
N ALA A 344 -4.75 -25.66 10.41
CA ALA A 344 -4.04 -25.92 9.17
C ALA A 344 -4.82 -26.93 8.32
N GLN A 345 -4.97 -26.65 7.03
CA GLN A 345 -5.60 -27.55 6.09
C GLN A 345 -4.56 -28.45 5.43
N SER A 346 -4.91 -29.70 5.19
CA SER A 346 -4.03 -30.60 4.42
C SER A 346 -4.11 -30.29 2.92
N PRO A 347 -3.02 -30.48 2.16
CA PRO A 347 -3.04 -30.30 0.70
C PRO A 347 -4.12 -31.15 0.03
N GLU A 348 -4.39 -32.36 0.51
CA GLU A 348 -5.42 -33.24 -0.05
C GLU A 348 -6.83 -32.65 0.14
N GLN A 349 -7.10 -32.03 1.30
CA GLN A 349 -8.37 -31.36 1.57
C GLN A 349 -8.54 -30.11 0.70
N LEU A 350 -7.48 -29.29 0.56
CA LEU A 350 -7.49 -28.10 -0.29
C LEU A 350 -7.75 -28.49 -1.75
N GLN A 351 -7.02 -29.48 -2.26
CA GLN A 351 -7.17 -29.99 -3.62
C GLN A 351 -8.58 -30.54 -3.88
N ALA A 352 -9.16 -31.29 -2.93
CA ALA A 352 -10.52 -31.81 -3.07
C ALA A 352 -11.57 -30.69 -3.11
N ARG A 353 -11.44 -29.67 -2.26
CA ARG A 353 -12.36 -28.52 -2.24
C ARG A 353 -12.24 -27.67 -3.51
N LEU A 354 -11.02 -27.34 -3.94
CA LEU A 354 -10.76 -26.64 -5.21
C LEU A 354 -11.31 -27.45 -6.40
N GLY A 355 -11.07 -28.76 -6.42
CA GLY A 355 -11.60 -29.65 -7.45
C GLY A 355 -13.12 -29.63 -7.53
N THR A 356 -13.80 -29.57 -6.38
CA THR A 356 -15.27 -29.46 -6.29
C THR A 356 -15.76 -28.12 -6.86
N LEU A 357 -15.11 -27.01 -6.51
CA LEU A 357 -15.43 -25.70 -7.09
C LEU A 357 -15.28 -25.69 -8.62
N PHE A 358 -14.14 -26.18 -9.12
CA PHE A 358 -13.89 -26.23 -10.55
C PHE A 358 -14.89 -27.12 -11.29
N ALA A 359 -15.24 -28.29 -10.74
CA ALA A 359 -16.23 -29.16 -11.35
C ALA A 359 -17.60 -28.46 -11.49
N ARG A 360 -17.99 -27.64 -10.51
CA ARG A 360 -19.24 -26.89 -10.60
C ARG A 360 -19.16 -25.73 -11.60
N LEU A 361 -18.04 -25.02 -11.66
CA LEU A 361 -17.82 -23.95 -12.65
C LEU A 361 -17.81 -24.50 -14.08
N GLU A 362 -17.21 -25.67 -14.29
CA GLU A 362 -17.21 -26.39 -15.58
C GLU A 362 -18.64 -26.79 -15.97
N ALA A 363 -19.44 -27.32 -15.05
CA ALA A 363 -20.85 -27.62 -15.31
C ALA A 363 -21.66 -26.37 -15.69
N ILE A 364 -21.47 -25.24 -15.00
CA ILE A 364 -22.13 -23.97 -15.36
C ILE A 364 -21.68 -23.50 -16.75
N ALA A 365 -20.40 -23.69 -17.10
CA ALA A 365 -19.89 -23.33 -18.42
C ALA A 365 -20.55 -24.16 -19.54
N GLU A 366 -20.75 -25.46 -19.31
CA GLU A 366 -21.47 -26.36 -20.22
C GLU A 366 -22.96 -25.97 -20.32
N GLU A 367 -23.63 -25.77 -19.18
CA GLU A 367 -25.04 -25.34 -19.13
C GLU A 367 -25.26 -24.01 -19.86
N ALA A 368 -24.28 -23.10 -19.83
CA ALA A 368 -24.31 -21.80 -20.48
C ALA A 368 -23.77 -21.78 -21.91
N ASP A 369 -23.37 -22.93 -22.46
CA ASP A 369 -22.80 -23.07 -23.80
C ASP A 369 -21.66 -22.07 -24.06
N LEU A 370 -20.74 -21.95 -23.08
CA LEU A 370 -19.61 -21.05 -23.20
C LEU A 370 -18.66 -21.54 -24.31
N SER A 371 -18.18 -20.61 -25.14
CA SER A 371 -17.26 -20.93 -26.23
C SER A 371 -15.97 -21.59 -25.73
N GLU A 372 -15.35 -22.42 -26.58
CA GLU A 372 -14.08 -23.11 -26.28
C GLU A 372 -12.98 -22.15 -25.79
N ARG A 373 -12.92 -20.94 -26.35
CA ARG A 373 -12.00 -19.89 -25.91
C ARG A 373 -12.20 -19.50 -24.45
N LEU A 374 -13.44 -19.40 -23.97
CA LEU A 374 -13.74 -19.07 -22.58
C LEU A 374 -13.47 -20.26 -21.66
N CYS A 375 -13.79 -21.48 -22.11
CA CYS A 375 -13.45 -22.69 -21.39
C CYS A 375 -11.92 -22.87 -21.24
N ALA A 376 -11.12 -22.38 -22.18
CA ALA A 376 -9.66 -22.38 -22.07
C ALA A 376 -9.15 -21.55 -20.88
N HIS A 377 -9.82 -20.44 -20.53
CA HIS A 377 -9.49 -19.66 -19.33
C HIS A 377 -9.77 -20.44 -18.04
N LEU A 378 -10.90 -21.16 -17.96
CA LEU A 378 -11.20 -22.06 -16.84
C LEU A 378 -10.17 -23.19 -16.73
N ALA A 379 -9.79 -23.80 -17.86
CA ALA A 379 -8.77 -24.84 -17.88
C ALA A 379 -7.40 -24.33 -17.42
N LYS A 380 -7.02 -23.10 -17.82
CA LYS A 380 -5.80 -22.43 -17.36
C LYS A 380 -5.83 -22.26 -15.83
N ALA A 381 -6.89 -21.66 -15.28
CA ALA A 381 -7.06 -21.48 -13.83
C ALA A 381 -6.97 -22.81 -13.05
N LYS A 382 -7.59 -23.87 -13.59
CA LYS A 382 -7.57 -25.21 -12.99
C LYS A 382 -6.17 -25.83 -13.02
N LEU A 383 -5.37 -25.55 -14.04
CA LEU A 383 -3.98 -26.02 -14.09
C LEU A 383 -3.11 -25.31 -13.06
N SER A 384 -3.22 -23.98 -12.97
CA SER A 384 -2.47 -23.15 -12.01
C SER A 384 -2.74 -23.58 -10.56
N SER A 385 -4.01 -23.84 -10.22
CA SER A 385 -4.40 -24.33 -8.89
C SER A 385 -3.97 -25.79 -8.55
N ARG A 386 -3.47 -26.55 -9.53
CA ARG A 386 -3.04 -27.96 -9.36
C ARG A 386 -1.53 -28.10 -9.17
N SER A 387 -0.76 -27.02 -9.23
CA SER A 387 0.68 -27.07 -8.95
C SER A 387 0.91 -27.69 -7.56
N PRO A 388 1.64 -28.81 -7.47
CA PRO A 388 1.72 -29.61 -6.26
C PRO A 388 2.58 -28.89 -5.22
N GLY A 389 1.94 -28.10 -4.35
CA GLY A 389 2.62 -27.48 -3.23
C GLY A 389 2.01 -26.19 -2.68
N SER A 390 0.73 -25.88 -2.92
CA SER A 390 -0.01 -24.75 -2.30
C SER A 390 -0.09 -24.75 -0.76
N VAL A 391 0.75 -25.54 -0.07
CA VAL A 391 0.96 -25.50 1.37
C VAL A 391 2.11 -24.54 1.66
N PRO A 392 1.88 -23.43 2.37
CA PRO A 392 2.96 -22.61 2.89
C PRO A 392 3.78 -23.47 3.86
N ILE A 393 5.10 -23.48 3.66
CA ILE A 393 6.09 -23.99 4.62
C ILE A 393 6.19 -23.01 5.81
N CYS A 394 5.05 -22.54 6.35
CA CYS A 394 5.02 -21.74 7.57
C CYS A 394 5.00 -22.61 8.84
N SER A 395 4.86 -23.94 8.69
CA SER A 395 4.76 -24.88 9.83
C SER A 395 6.10 -25.26 10.48
N SER A 396 7.25 -24.94 9.88
CA SER A 396 8.57 -25.33 10.43
C SER A 396 9.15 -24.31 11.42
N ALA A 397 8.71 -23.03 11.38
CA ALA A 397 9.19 -22.00 12.29
C ALA A 397 8.49 -22.06 13.67
N ALA A 398 7.19 -22.38 13.73
CA ALA A 398 6.45 -22.46 15.00
C ALA A 398 6.76 -23.73 15.81
N ALA A 399 7.12 -24.84 15.16
CA ALA A 399 7.37 -26.12 15.83
C ALA A 399 8.75 -26.23 16.51
N ARG A 400 9.71 -25.34 16.19
CA ARG A 400 11.04 -25.33 16.82
C ARG A 400 11.14 -24.49 18.09
N VAL A 401 10.19 -23.57 18.34
CA VAL A 401 10.16 -22.77 19.58
C VAL A 401 9.64 -23.60 20.77
N SER A 402 8.77 -24.60 20.53
CA SER A 402 8.20 -25.41 21.61
C SER A 402 9.04 -26.61 22.04
N ARG A 403 10.06 -27.03 21.26
CA ARG A 403 10.93 -28.18 21.59
C ARG A 403 12.27 -27.79 22.23
N GLY A 404 12.54 -26.49 22.43
CA GLY A 404 13.76 -26.00 23.09
C GLY A 404 13.64 -25.69 24.59
N ALA A 405 12.43 -25.78 25.18
CA ALA A 405 12.16 -25.28 26.53
C ALA A 405 12.03 -26.34 27.64
N THR A 406 12.36 -27.62 27.38
CA THR A 406 12.17 -28.71 28.37
C THR A 406 13.44 -29.52 28.65
N ALA A 407 14.61 -28.90 28.63
CA ALA A 407 15.84 -29.57 29.07
C ALA A 407 16.89 -28.59 29.61
N SER A 408 16.61 -27.90 30.73
CA SER A 408 17.65 -27.55 31.72
C SER A 408 17.02 -26.91 32.97
N SER A 409 16.67 -27.72 33.96
CA SER A 409 16.48 -27.23 35.34
C SER A 409 16.89 -28.31 36.33
N ARG A 410 18.21 -28.49 36.49
CA ARG A 410 18.79 -29.12 37.68
C ARG A 410 19.46 -28.05 38.53
N SER A 411 18.87 -27.88 39.72
CA SER A 411 19.52 -27.58 41.01
C SER A 411 20.55 -26.45 41.07
N ILE A 412 20.14 -25.30 41.61
CA ILE A 412 20.98 -24.53 42.54
C ILE A 412 20.11 -24.13 43.73
N SER A 413 20.36 -24.80 44.84
CA SER A 413 19.87 -24.46 46.18
C SER A 413 20.86 -23.47 46.79
N THR A 414 20.42 -22.26 47.07
CA THR A 414 21.11 -21.34 47.99
C THR A 414 20.09 -20.75 48.95
N GLY A 415 20.21 -21.17 50.21
CA GLY A 415 19.46 -20.63 51.33
C GLY A 415 19.88 -19.20 51.64
N ILE A 416 18.89 -18.38 51.97
CA ILE A 416 19.08 -17.16 52.74
C ILE A 416 18.01 -17.13 53.82
N THR A 417 18.52 -16.92 55.02
CA THR A 417 17.93 -16.99 56.35
C THR A 417 16.93 -15.89 56.64
N ASP A 418 15.86 -16.29 57.34
CA ASP A 418 14.98 -15.49 58.17
C ASP A 418 15.74 -14.59 59.16
N SER A 419 15.35 -13.32 59.23
CA SER A 419 15.37 -12.57 60.48
C SER A 419 14.43 -11.37 60.42
N ALA A 420 13.65 -11.24 61.49
CA ALA A 420 13.01 -10.04 62.04
C ALA A 420 11.49 -9.88 61.85
N ARG A 421 10.73 -10.42 62.83
CA ARG A 421 9.79 -9.59 63.62
C ARG A 421 9.34 -10.29 64.90
N ALA A 422 9.94 -9.90 66.02
CA ALA A 422 9.33 -10.04 67.34
C ALA A 422 8.82 -8.67 67.78
N SER A 423 7.51 -8.57 68.06
CA SER A 423 6.98 -7.88 69.24
C SER A 423 5.45 -7.78 69.14
N ARG A 424 4.77 -8.56 69.97
CA ARG A 424 3.58 -8.16 70.75
C ARG A 424 3.21 -9.28 71.74
N ARG A 425 3.34 -8.95 73.03
CA ARG A 425 2.57 -9.44 74.21
C ARG A 425 2.63 -10.95 74.46
N SER A 426 3.02 -11.46 75.62
CA SER A 426 2.88 -11.03 77.02
C SER A 426 3.80 -11.88 77.88
#